data_AF-A0AB34UED7-F1
#
_entry.id   AF-A0AB34UED7-F1
#
_cell.length_a   1.000
_cell.length_b   1.000
_cell.length_c   1.000
_cell.angle_alpha   90.00
_cell.angle_beta   90.00
_cell.angle_gamma   90.00
#
_symmetry.space_group_name_H-M   'P 1'
#
loop_
_entity.id
_entity.type
_entity.pdbx_description
1 polymer ?
#
loop_
_entity_poly.entity_id
_entity_poly.type
_entity_poly.pdbx_seq_one_letter_code
_entity_poly.pdbx_strand_id
1 'polypeptide(L)' 'MATEQFSERKTLMIVAPFKGDAISLGKLLGDIYPVQAHHDLASLSIALGESTGLVILTEESLSGDVLSF' A
#
# COMPACT_ATOMS: atom_id res chain seq x y z
N MET A 1 -19.32 16.53 24.92
CA MET A 1 -17.99 15.87 24.94
C MET A 1 -18.13 14.57 24.16
N ALA A 2 -17.82 14.61 22.87
CA ALA A 2 -17.64 13.40 22.07
C ALA A 2 -16.32 13.64 21.35
N THR A 3 -15.24 13.20 21.97
CA THR A 3 -13.95 13.07 21.29
C THR A 3 -14.14 11.99 20.26
N GLU A 4 -14.63 12.38 19.07
CA GLU A 4 -14.52 11.58 17.87
C GLU A 4 -13.01 11.41 17.67
N GLN A 5 -12.48 10.32 18.23
CA GLN A 5 -11.17 9.82 17.88
C GLN A 5 -11.19 9.67 16.37
N PHE A 6 -10.62 10.66 15.69
CA PHE A 6 -9.84 10.45 14.49
C PHE A 6 -8.81 9.39 14.86
N SER A 7 -9.25 8.12 14.92
CA SER A 7 -8.36 6.99 14.78
C SER A 7 -7.72 7.23 13.43
N GLU A 8 -6.47 7.66 13.45
CA GLU A 8 -5.67 7.92 12.26
C GLU A 8 -5.95 6.79 11.28
N ARG A 9 -6.68 7.11 10.20
CA ARG A 9 -7.17 6.09 9.27
C ARG A 9 -5.94 5.36 8.75
N LYS A 10 -5.80 4.10 9.15
CA LYS A 10 -4.63 3.32 8.77
C LYS A 10 -4.57 3.19 7.25
N THR A 11 -3.40 3.32 6.67
CA THR A 11 -3.20 3.30 5.23
C THR A 11 -2.96 1.87 4.75
N LEU A 12 -3.54 1.52 3.60
CA LEU A 12 -3.17 0.35 2.81
C LEU A 12 -2.01 0.73 1.89
N MET A 13 -0.85 0.13 2.12
CA MET A 13 0.32 0.29 1.27
C MET A 13 0.47 -0.90 0.32
N ILE A 14 0.60 -0.62 -0.97
CA ILE A 14 0.71 -1.65 -2.01
C ILE A 14 2.04 -1.47 -2.72
N VAL A 15 2.83 -2.53 -2.83
CA VAL A 15 3.95 -2.58 -3.78
C VAL A 15 3.52 -3.49 -4.91
N ALA A 16 3.36 -2.89 -6.09
CA ALA A 16 2.94 -3.56 -7.31
C ALA A 16 3.62 -2.87 -8.51
N PRO A 17 4.68 -3.45 -9.09
CA PRO A 17 5.33 -2.90 -10.28
C PRO A 17 4.40 -2.96 -11.50
N PHE A 18 3.37 -3.81 -11.48
CA PHE A 18 2.27 -3.78 -12.45
C PHE A 18 1.14 -2.86 -11.98
N LYS A 19 0.81 -1.85 -12.79
CA LYS A 19 -0.23 -0.85 -12.48
C LYS A 19 -1.64 -1.45 -12.30
N GLY A 20 -1.90 -2.65 -12.83
CA GLY A 20 -3.21 -3.30 -12.76
C GLY A 20 -3.60 -3.75 -11.35
N ASP A 21 -2.64 -4.24 -10.57
CA ASP A 21 -2.90 -4.80 -9.25
C ASP A 21 -3.20 -3.71 -8.23
N ALA A 22 -2.45 -2.60 -8.26
CA ALA A 22 -2.73 -1.43 -7.43
C ALA A 22 -4.15 -0.87 -7.67
N ILE A 23 -4.63 -0.84 -8.92
CA ILE A 23 -5.99 -0.38 -9.26
C ILE A 23 -7.04 -1.38 -8.76
N SER A 24 -6.81 -2.68 -8.94
CA SER A 24 -7.76 -3.72 -8.55
C SER A 24 -7.89 -3.81 -7.02
N LEU A 25 -6.77 -3.75 -6.31
CA LEU A 25 -6.71 -3.69 -4.85
C LEU A 25 -7.32 -2.39 -4.32
N GLY A 26 -7.11 -1.28 -5.02
CA GLY A 26 -7.75 0.00 -4.70
C GLY A 26 -9.27 -0.07 -4.76
N LYS A 27 -9.84 -0.73 -5.78
CA LYS A 27 -11.29 -0.96 -5.88
C LYS A 27 -11.83 -1.91 -4.81
N LEU A 28 -11.03 -2.88 -4.36
CA LEU A 28 -11.46 -3.88 -3.39
C LEU A 28 -11.42 -3.36 -1.95
N LEU A 29 -10.41 -2.54 -1.62
CA LEU A 29 -10.08 -2.18 -0.24
C LEU A 29 -10.11 -0.67 0.03
N GLY A 30 -10.25 0.17 -0.99
CA GLY A 30 -10.14 1.63 -0.89
C GLY A 30 -11.22 2.30 -0.05
N ASP A 31 -12.39 1.67 0.09
CA ASP A 31 -13.45 2.15 0.99
C ASP A 31 -13.12 1.89 2.48
N ILE A 32 -12.23 0.95 2.76
CA ILE A 32 -11.85 0.54 4.13
C ILE A 32 -10.55 1.24 4.55
N TYR A 33 -9.59 1.34 3.62
CA TYR A 33 -8.27 1.91 3.86
C TYR A 33 -7.94 2.93 2.75
N PRO A 34 -7.43 4.13 3.09
CA PRO A 34 -6.77 4.99 2.12
C PRO A 34 -5.62 4.23 1.46
N VAL A 35 -5.53 4.28 0.13
CA VAL A 35 -4.59 3.46 -0.64
C VAL A 35 -3.38 4.28 -1.07
N GLN A 36 -2.19 3.73 -0.81
CA GLN A 36 -0.92 4.29 -1.24
C GLN A 36 -0.12 3.22 -2.00
N ALA A 37 0.10 3.45 -3.29
CA ALA A 37 0.87 2.56 -4.13
C ALA A 37 2.33 3.01 -4.22
N HIS A 38 3.24 2.05 -4.09
CA HIS A 38 4.68 2.18 -4.19
C HIS A 38 5.19 1.33 -5.34
N HIS A 39 6.22 1.84 -6.02
CA HIS A 39 6.81 1.21 -7.20
C HIS A 39 7.86 0.14 -6.84
N ASP A 40 8.45 0.23 -5.65
CA ASP A 40 9.42 -0.72 -5.13
C ASP A 40 9.39 -0.81 -3.59
N LEU A 41 10.10 -1.81 -3.07
CA LEU A 41 10.21 -2.07 -1.63
C LEU A 41 10.98 -0.96 -0.89
N ALA A 42 11.90 -0.25 -1.53
CA ALA A 42 12.66 0.83 -0.90
C ALA A 42 11.74 2.01 -0.60
N SER A 43 10.92 2.42 -1.57
CA SER A 43 9.90 3.45 -1.42
C SER A 43 8.88 3.08 -0.35
N LEU A 44 8.45 1.81 -0.31
CA LEU A 44 7.58 1.32 0.77
C LEU A 44 8.26 1.44 2.13
N SER A 45 9.51 0.98 2.25
CA SER A 45 10.23 0.93 3.54
C SER A 45 10.36 2.30 4.21
N ILE A 46 10.47 3.36 3.41
CA ILE A 46 10.53 4.75 3.87
C ILE A 46 9.16 5.24 4.36
N ALA A 47 8.07 4.73 3.77
CA ALA A 47 6.72 5.14 4.09
C ALA A 47 6.11 4.37 5.28
N LEU A 48 6.63 3.18 5.61
CA LEU A 48 6.17 2.39 6.75
C LEU A 48 6.28 3.19 8.05
N GLY A 49 5.21 3.16 8.84
CA GLY A 49 5.12 3.91 10.09
C GLY A 49 3.86 3.56 10.89
N GLU A 50 3.60 4.30 11.97
CA GLU A 50 2.50 4.02 12.90
C GLU A 50 1.11 4.06 12.26
N SER A 51 0.96 4.81 11.15
CA SER A 51 -0.28 4.88 10.36
C SER A 51 -0.44 3.73 9.36
N THR A 52 0.53 2.81 9.25
CA THR A 52 0.42 1.67 8.32
C THR A 52 -0.55 0.63 8.87
N GLY A 53 -1.59 0.29 8.11
CA GLY A 53 -2.61 -0.69 8.50
C GLY A 53 -2.44 -2.04 7.84
N LEU A 54 -2.24 -2.02 6.53
CA LEU A 54 -2.13 -3.21 5.70
C LEU A 54 -1.04 -2.98 4.66
N VAL A 55 -0.20 -3.98 4.46
CA VAL A 55 0.82 -3.97 3.42
C VAL A 55 0.54 -5.14 2.49
N ILE A 56 0.44 -4.87 1.19
CA ILE A 56 0.31 -5.89 0.16
C ILE A 56 1.56 -5.84 -0.70
N LEU A 57 2.32 -6.93 -0.66
CA LEU A 57 3.47 -7.16 -1.52
C LEU A 57 3.04 -8.17 -2.56
N THR A 58 3.10 -7.76 -3.82
CA THR A 58 2.90 -8.68 -4.93
C THR A 58 4.16 -9.52 -5.15
N GLU A 59 4.02 -10.70 -5.77
CA GLU A 59 5.13 -11.66 -5.95
C GLU A 59 6.26 -11.04 -6.77
N GLU A 60 5.91 -10.29 -7.80
CA GLU A 60 6.83 -9.53 -8.64
C GLU A 60 7.60 -8.45 -7.87
N SER A 61 7.03 -7.90 -6.79
CA SER A 61 7.73 -6.94 -5.93
C SER A 61 8.77 -7.61 -5.04
N LEU A 62 8.57 -8.89 -4.72
CA LEU A 62 9.45 -9.69 -3.86
C LEU A 62 10.58 -10.36 -4.65
N SER A 63 10.31 -10.72 -5.89
CA SER A 63 11.27 -11.41 -6.76
C SER A 63 12.44 -10.52 -7.21
N GLY A 64 12.39 -9.22 -6.93
CA GLY A 64 13.48 -8.26 -7.20
C GLY A 64 13.73 -7.99 -8.69
N ASP A 65 12.95 -8.60 -9.58
CA ASP A 65 13.26 -8.65 -11.00
C ASP A 65 11.96 -8.76 -11.81
N VAL A 66 11.51 -7.64 -12.37
CA VAL A 66 10.60 -7.67 -13.53
C VAL A 66 10.98 -6.67 -14.61
N LEU A 67 11.84 -5.66 -14.38
CA LEU A 67 12.28 -4.76 -15.45
C LEU A 67 13.73 -4.28 -15.28
N SER A 68 14.69 -5.20 -15.41
CA SER A 68 16.00 -4.86 -15.99
C SER A 68 16.12 -5.50 -17.37
N PHE A 69 15.35 -4.99 -18.34
CA PHE A 69 15.58 -5.17 -19.78
C PHE A 69 15.56 -3.82 -20.48
#